data_AF-A0A0G0H6J9-F1
#
_entry.id   AF-A0A0G0H6J9-F1
#
_cell.length_a   1.000
_cell.length_b   1.000
_cell.length_c   1.000
_cell.angle_alpha   90.00
_cell.angle_beta   90.00
_cell.angle_gamma   90.00
#
_symmetry.space_group_name_H-M   'P 1'
#
loop_
_entity.id
_entity.type
_entity.pdbx_description
1 polymer ?
#
loop_
_entity_poly.entity_id
_entity_poly.type
_entity_poly.pdbx_seq_one_letter_code
_entity_poly.pdbx_strand_id
1 'polypeptide(L)' 'MLKYIGNLIARGFTSGYYPYWRLFLTNVCHDELSELTLKHISESVADGYIEGEIVENHPNYVYTGWWRLQI' A
#
# COMPACT_ATOMS: atom_id res chain seq x y z
N MET A 1 8.22 -7.56 12.37
CA MET A 1 7.94 -6.11 12.21
C MET A 1 7.15 -5.84 10.95
N LEU A 2 7.70 -6.08 9.75
CA LEU A 2 7.00 -5.81 8.48
C LEU A 2 5.65 -6.55 8.35
N LYS A 3 5.56 -7.82 8.76
CA LYS A 3 4.27 -8.55 8.83
C LYS A 3 3.19 -7.84 9.65
N TYR A 4 3.57 -7.15 10.72
CA TYR A 4 2.62 -6.37 11.54
C TYR A 4 2.16 -5.12 10.78
N ILE A 5 3.08 -4.42 10.10
CA ILE A 5 2.76 -3.27 9.26
C ILE A 5 1.85 -3.68 8.09
N GLY A 6 2.15 -4.78 7.40
CA GLY A 6 1.30 -5.33 6.33
C GLY A 6 -0.14 -5.57 6.79
N ASN A 7 -0.33 -6.20 7.95
CA ASN A 7 -1.66 -6.39 8.54
C ASN A 7 -2.43 -5.09 8.83
N LEU A 8 -1.72 -3.99 9.15
CA LEU A 8 -2.35 -2.68 9.33
C LEU A 8 -2.72 -2.06 7.98
N ILE A 9 -1.86 -2.20 6.97
CA ILE A 9 -2.16 -1.75 5.60
C ILE A 9 -3.39 -2.49 5.04
N ALA A 10 -3.51 -3.80 5.27
CA ALA A 10 -4.70 -4.57 4.87
C ALA A 10 -6.01 -4.07 5.51
N ARG A 11 -5.93 -3.30 6.61
CA ARG A 11 -7.06 -2.68 7.29
C ARG A 11 -7.27 -1.20 6.91
N GLY A 12 -6.53 -0.70 5.92
CA GLY A 12 -6.61 0.68 5.43
C GLY A 12 -5.73 1.69 6.16
N PHE A 13 -4.88 1.28 7.10
CA PHE A 13 -3.96 2.20 7.75
C PHE A 13 -2.77 2.52 6.83
N THR A 14 -2.39 3.79 6.75
CA THR A 14 -1.27 4.27 5.93
C THR A 14 -0.09 4.80 6.76
N SER A 15 -0.19 4.79 8.09
CA SER A 15 0.92 5.13 8.98
C SER A 15 0.71 4.56 10.38
N GLY A 16 1.78 4.49 11.17
CA GLY A 16 1.73 4.05 12.56
C GLY A 16 2.86 4.63 13.40
N TYR A 17 2.68 4.60 14.73
CA TYR A 17 3.60 5.22 15.69
C TYR A 17 4.67 4.25 16.24
N TYR A 18 4.37 2.95 16.34
CA TYR A 18 5.34 1.95 16.81
C TYR A 18 5.32 0.65 15.97
N PRO A 19 6.41 0.33 15.22
CA PRO A 19 7.49 1.26 14.88
C PRO A 19 6.90 2.50 14.17
N TYR A 20 7.64 3.60 14.13
CA TYR A 20 7.22 4.71 13.29
C TYR A 20 7.27 4.26 11.83
N TRP A 21 6.16 4.42 11.09
CA TRP A 21 6.14 4.10 9.67
C TRP A 21 5.09 4.92 8.92
N ARG A 22 5.30 5.08 7.62
CA ARG A 22 4.36 5.76 6.71
C ARG A 22 4.40 5.13 5.32
N LEU A 23 3.22 4.93 4.74
CA LEU A 23 3.00 4.52 3.36
C LEU A 23 2.77 5.77 2.51
N PHE A 24 3.60 5.93 1.48
CA PHE A 24 3.47 6.98 0.48
C PHE A 24 2.90 6.40 -0.80
N LEU A 25 2.02 7.16 -1.45
CA LEU A 25 1.38 6.80 -2.71
C LEU A 25 1.65 7.92 -3.72
N THR A 26 2.02 7.55 -4.93
CA THR A 26 2.27 8.49 -6.03
C THR A 26 1.43 8.09 -7.24
N ASN A 27 0.81 9.06 -7.91
CA ASN A 27 -0.06 8.85 -9.07
C ASN A 27 -1.26 7.92 -8.82
N VAL A 28 -1.72 7.84 -7.56
CA VAL A 28 -2.98 7.21 -7.19
C VAL A 28 -3.94 8.33 -6.80
N CYS A 29 -5.00 8.54 -7.60
CA CYS A 29 -5.88 9.72 -7.51
C CYS A 29 -7.32 9.33 -7.14
N HIS A 30 -7.50 8.76 -5.96
CA HIS A 30 -8.82 8.55 -5.36
C HIS A 30 -8.68 8.56 -3.82
N ASP A 31 -9.76 8.97 -3.15
CA ASP A 31 -9.79 9.16 -1.69
C ASP A 31 -9.49 7.86 -0.92
N GLU A 32 -9.71 6.70 -1.55
CA GLU A 32 -9.48 5.37 -0.97
C GLU A 32 -8.79 4.43 -1.98
N LEU A 33 -7.91 3.56 -1.48
CA LEU A 33 -7.31 2.46 -2.24
C LEU A 33 -8.29 1.30 -2.32
N SER A 34 -8.32 0.58 -3.44
CA SER A 34 -9.13 -0.64 -3.53
C SER A 34 -8.63 -1.72 -2.55
N GLU A 35 -9.54 -2.60 -2.10
CA GLU A 35 -9.18 -3.73 -1.25
C GLU A 35 -8.10 -4.63 -1.88
N LEU A 36 -8.15 -4.78 -3.21
CA LEU A 36 -7.16 -5.55 -3.97
C LEU A 36 -5.77 -4.92 -3.87
N THR A 37 -5.68 -3.60 -4.03
CA THR A 37 -4.40 -2.87 -3.89
C THR A 37 -3.89 -2.91 -2.47
N LEU A 38 -4.74 -2.71 -1.47
CA LEU A 38 -4.34 -2.81 -0.05
C LEU A 38 -3.81 -4.20 0.27
N LYS A 39 -4.47 -5.25 -0.25
CA LYS A 39 -4.01 -6.64 -0.11
C LYS A 39 -2.65 -6.85 -0.77
N HIS A 40 -2.48 -6.37 -2.00
CA HIS A 40 -1.21 -6.49 -2.74
C HIS A 40 -0.05 -5.81 -2.02
N ILE A 41 -0.24 -4.58 -1.53
CA ILE A 41 0.78 -3.85 -0.75
C ILE A 41 1.05 -4.58 0.56
N SER A 42 0.01 -5.03 1.27
CA SER A 42 0.15 -5.77 2.53
C SER A 42 1.00 -7.04 2.37
N GLU A 43 0.72 -7.85 1.35
CA GLU A 43 1.47 -9.08 1.05
C GLU A 43 2.93 -8.75 0.70
N SER A 44 3.15 -7.76 -0.15
CA SER A 44 4.49 -7.32 -0.53
C SER A 44 5.32 -6.82 0.68
N VAL A 45 4.71 -6.03 1.56
CA VAL A 45 5.36 -5.60 2.81
C VAL A 45 5.65 -6.79 3.73
N ALA A 46 4.72 -7.74 3.86
CA ALA A 46 4.92 -8.93 4.66
C ALA A 46 6.09 -9.81 4.18
N ASP A 47 6.35 -9.78 2.87
CA ASP A 47 7.45 -10.48 2.19
C ASP A 47 8.80 -9.73 2.22
N GLY A 48 8.81 -8.48 2.70
CA GLY A 48 10.03 -7.70 2.89
C GLY A 48 10.25 -6.56 1.90
N TYR A 49 9.32 -6.35 0.97
CA TYR A 49 9.41 -5.23 0.03
C TYR A 49 9.00 -3.91 0.70
N ILE A 50 9.69 -2.83 0.33
CA ILE A 50 9.43 -1.48 0.86
C ILE A 50 8.93 -0.53 -0.22
N GLU A 51 8.84 -0.96 -1.47
CA GLU A 51 8.28 -0.17 -2.56
C GLU A 51 7.78 -1.11 -3.66
N GLY A 52 6.88 -0.60 -4.50
CA GLY A 52 6.34 -1.36 -5.62
C GLY A 52 5.38 -0.54 -6.47
N GLU A 53 5.00 -1.12 -7.60
CA GLU A 53 4.02 -0.56 -8.52
C GLU A 53 2.59 -0.93 -8.07
N ILE A 54 1.65 -0.03 -8.31
CA ILE A 54 0.22 -0.26 -8.19
C ILE A 54 -0.35 -0.26 -9.60
N VAL A 55 -1.08 -1.31 -9.96
CA VAL A 55 -1.85 -1.36 -11.20
C VAL A 55 -3.31 -1.65 -10.85
N GLU A 56 -4.16 -0.64 -10.97
CA GLU A 56 -5.60 -0.79 -10.74
C GLU A 56 -6.34 -0.77 -12.08
N ASN A 57 -7.05 -1.87 -12.34
CA ASN A 57 -7.91 -1.99 -13.52
C ASN A 57 -9.33 -1.51 -13.16
N HIS A 58 -9.64 -0.28 -13.52
CA HIS A 58 -11.02 0.21 -13.53
C HIS A 58 -11.70 -0.16 -14.88
N PRO A 59 -13.03 -0.31 -14.93
CA PRO A 59 -13.73 -0.70 -16.16
C PRO A 59 -13.45 0.19 -17.38
N ASN A 60 -13.08 1.46 -17.16
CA ASN A 60 -12.87 2.44 -18.22
C ASN A 60 -11.41 2.91 -18.36
N TYR A 61 -10.56 2.66 -17.35
CA TYR A 61 -9.19 3.19 -17.29
C TYR A 61 -8.30 2.26 -16.45
N VAL A 62 -7.02 2.16 -16.84
CA VAL A 62 -5.98 1.54 -16.02
C VAL A 62 -5.22 2.65 -15.31
N TYR A 63 -5.17 2.58 -13.98
CA TYR A 63 -4.37 3.48 -13.17
C TYR A 63 -3.07 2.78 -12.80
N THR A 64 -1.95 3.45 -13.11
CA THR A 64 -0.63 3.02 -12.64
C THR A 64 -0.11 4.03 -11.62
N GLY A 65 0.35 3.51 -10.50
CA GLY A 65 0.86 4.29 -9.39
C GLY A 65 2.05 3.60 -8.74
N TRP A 66 2.61 4.23 -7.72
CA TRP A 66 3.72 3.69 -6.95
C TRP A 66 3.42 3.81 -5.47
N TRP A 67 3.84 2.80 -4.71
CA TRP A 67 3.83 2.84 -3.26
C TRP A 67 5.24 2.71 -2.70
N ARG A 68 5.46 3.34 -1.54
CA ARG A 68 6.71 3.20 -0.78
C ARG A 68 6.43 3.24 0.72
N LEU A 69 6.98 2.28 1.45
CA LEU A 69 6.99 2.20 2.89
C LEU A 69 8.27 2.85 3.44
N GLN A 70 8.11 3.84 4.30
CA GLN A 70 9.16 4.42 5.12
C GLN A 70 9.01 3.91 6.56
N ILE A 71 10.12 3.51 7.18
CA ILE A 71 10.23 2.93 8.51
C ILE A 71 11.47 3.48 9.21
#